data_AF-A0A841BG94-F1
#
_entry.id   AF-A0A841BG94-F1
#
_cell.length_a   1.000
_cell.length_b   1.000
_cell.length_c   1.000
_cell.angle_alpha   90.00
_cell.angle_beta   90.00
_cell.angle_gamma   90.00
#
_symmetry.space_group_name_H-M   'P 1'
#
loop_
_entity.id
_entity.type
_entity.pdbx_description
1 polymer ?
#
loop_
_entity_poly.entity_id
_entity_poly.type
_entity_poly.pdbx_seq_one_letter_code
_entity_poly.pdbx_strand_id
1 'polypeptide(L)'
;MKMRAVAFVLVAGLGIACGTSDLADDAEVVVSGVLAAANGTPASGVGVVLVPRPHGLDALAEVAASVTSIGIVCLTKQVALCKGTRRTTTAADGTYRFAMKGKDAKTLLGNPVGVVLTAAAPSGARVESTFELSEAAVSLPRIAFWEPAGLSVSPGPRSIAYSWPGFANTPKPQGYRLLVTESAQTLWSQDTGVSGKLDARVVADAQAELHAVAVTRQNGFTIEHHSPSVPLAGMAGAPPSRGSDCSVAGRDGAAPLSPCPLTDGAYAASFPAQSCTPPSQSPAGTSSGCPANTWITVDLGEPRPISAVVLHGLAISADPEIRTSDDGVRWTKRARHGNAEYALLMIKPPVTARYVRLQSADPSAAISFLAELSIWP
;
A
#
# COMPACT_ATOMS: atom_id res chain seq x y z
N MET A 1 15.67 8.21 27.28
CA MET A 1 14.31 7.63 27.18
C MET A 1 14.44 6.28 26.49
N LYS A 2 14.42 5.17 27.23
CA LYS A 2 14.67 3.82 26.69
C LYS A 2 13.41 3.36 25.94
N MET A 3 13.46 3.36 24.61
CA MET A 3 12.45 2.69 23.79
C MET A 3 12.53 1.18 24.08
N ARG A 4 11.55 0.66 24.82
CA ARG A 4 11.32 -0.78 24.88
C ARG A 4 10.79 -1.19 23.50
N ALA A 5 11.62 -1.92 22.75
CA ALA A 5 11.16 -2.64 21.57
C ALA A 5 10.10 -3.65 22.01
N VAL A 6 8.83 -3.34 21.76
CA VAL A 6 7.75 -4.31 21.89
C VAL A 6 7.86 -5.20 20.66
N ALA A 7 8.45 -6.38 20.84
CA ALA A 7 8.45 -7.43 19.83
C ALA A 7 7.02 -7.95 19.68
N PHE A 8 6.30 -7.47 18.67
CA PHE A 8 5.07 -8.12 18.21
C PHE A 8 5.47 -9.43 17.52
N VAL A 9 5.29 -10.55 18.23
CA VAL A 9 5.33 -11.88 17.62
C VAL A 9 4.06 -12.01 16.79
N LEU A 10 4.19 -11.72 15.50
CA LEU A 10 3.19 -11.98 14.48
C LEU A 10 3.17 -13.49 14.24
N VAL A 11 2.34 -14.22 15.00
CA VAL A 11 2.01 -15.61 14.68
C VAL A 11 1.09 -15.61 13.47
N ALA A 12 1.68 -15.50 12.28
CA ALA A 12 0.99 -15.73 11.02
C ALA A 12 0.83 -17.25 10.83
N GLY A 13 -0.15 -17.83 11.53
CA GLY A 13 -0.64 -19.17 11.23
C GLY A 13 -1.47 -19.15 9.95
N LEU A 14 -0.82 -18.94 8.79
CA LEU A 14 -1.43 -19.15 7.47
C LEU A 14 -1.34 -20.64 7.13
N GLY A 15 -2.16 -21.44 7.81
CA GLY A 15 -2.62 -22.68 7.22
C GLY A 15 -3.54 -22.29 6.07
N ILE A 16 -3.00 -22.17 4.86
CA ILE A 16 -3.81 -22.12 3.64
C ILE A 16 -4.40 -23.52 3.49
N ALA A 17 -5.48 -23.79 4.22
CA ALA A 17 -6.36 -24.87 3.84
C ALA A 17 -6.88 -24.49 2.45
N CYS A 18 -6.43 -25.20 1.41
CA CYS A 18 -7.02 -25.14 0.08
C CYS A 18 -8.45 -25.72 0.17
N GLY A 19 -9.34 -24.99 0.83
CA GLY A 19 -10.74 -25.35 0.98
C GLY A 19 -11.49 -24.91 -0.27
N THR A 20 -12.04 -25.88 -1.00
CA THR A 20 -13.07 -25.60 -1.99
C THR A 20 -14.30 -25.04 -1.28
N SER A 21 -14.97 -24.04 -1.85
CA SER A 21 -16.21 -23.51 -1.29
C SER A 21 -17.35 -24.52 -1.48
N ASP A 22 -18.11 -24.79 -0.41
CA ASP A 22 -19.29 -25.67 -0.44
C ASP A 22 -20.55 -25.00 -1.02
N LEU A 23 -20.47 -23.74 -1.45
CA LEU A 23 -21.61 -23.03 -2.03
C LEU A 23 -22.02 -23.67 -3.35
N ALA A 24 -23.30 -23.98 -3.58
CA ALA A 24 -23.75 -24.37 -4.92
C ALA A 24 -23.63 -23.18 -5.88
N ASP A 25 -23.28 -23.40 -7.14
CA ASP A 25 -23.04 -22.31 -8.12
C ASP A 25 -24.29 -21.44 -8.36
N ASP A 26 -25.49 -22.02 -8.22
CA ASP A 26 -26.79 -21.37 -8.40
C ASP A 26 -27.40 -20.84 -7.10
N ALA A 27 -26.79 -21.15 -5.95
CA ALA A 27 -27.22 -20.66 -4.63
C ALA A 27 -27.28 -19.13 -4.62
N GLU A 28 -28.27 -18.58 -3.93
CA GLU A 28 -28.30 -17.15 -3.64
C GLU A 28 -27.35 -16.84 -2.48
N VAL A 29 -26.36 -16.00 -2.74
CA VAL A 29 -25.44 -15.47 -1.74
C VAL A 29 -25.83 -14.05 -1.41
N VAL A 30 -26.01 -13.79 -0.12
CA VAL A 30 -26.48 -12.51 0.40
C VAL A 30 -25.41 -11.94 1.32
N VAL A 31 -25.02 -10.69 1.06
CA VAL A 31 -24.15 -9.92 1.94
C VAL A 31 -24.94 -8.73 2.49
N SER A 32 -24.99 -8.56 3.80
CA SER A 32 -25.76 -7.48 4.42
C SER A 32 -25.06 -6.92 5.65
N GLY A 33 -25.48 -5.74 6.10
CA GLY A 33 -24.97 -5.09 7.30
C GLY A 33 -25.66 -3.76 7.56
N VAL A 34 -25.14 -3.04 8.56
CA VAL A 34 -25.65 -1.73 8.97
C VAL A 34 -24.49 -0.74 9.05
N LEU A 35 -24.60 0.39 8.36
CA LEU A 35 -23.70 1.53 8.52
C LEU A 35 -24.29 2.58 9.46
N ALA A 36 -23.44 3.11 10.33
CA ALA A 36 -23.76 4.21 11.22
C ALA A 36 -22.82 5.40 10.96
N ALA A 37 -23.35 6.62 11.14
CA ALA A 37 -22.56 7.83 11.20
C ALA A 37 -21.66 7.81 12.45
N ALA A 38 -20.69 8.73 12.53
CA ALA A 38 -19.72 8.78 13.63
C ALA A 38 -20.38 9.01 15.02
N ASN A 39 -21.53 9.68 15.06
CA ASN A 39 -22.35 9.88 16.26
C ASN A 39 -23.22 8.66 16.63
N GLY A 40 -23.14 7.57 15.86
CA GLY A 40 -23.92 6.36 16.08
C GLY A 40 -25.36 6.39 15.53
N THR A 41 -25.79 7.42 14.81
CA THR A 41 -27.08 7.38 14.09
C THR A 41 -26.96 6.54 12.82
N PRO A 42 -28.06 6.03 12.24
CA PRO A 42 -28.04 5.42 10.91
C PRO A 42 -27.36 6.32 9.86
N ALA A 43 -26.47 5.74 9.06
CA ALA A 43 -25.90 6.43 7.90
C ALA A 43 -26.77 6.16 6.68
N SER A 44 -27.78 7.00 6.43
CA SER A 44 -28.73 6.82 5.32
C SER A 44 -28.22 7.40 3.99
N GLY A 45 -28.54 6.75 2.87
CA GLY A 45 -28.21 7.23 1.52
C GLY A 45 -26.72 7.14 1.17
N VAL A 46 -25.93 6.42 1.96
CA VAL A 46 -24.49 6.25 1.74
C VAL A 46 -24.26 5.17 0.70
N GLY A 47 -23.44 5.47 -0.31
CA GLY A 47 -23.02 4.49 -1.31
C GLY A 47 -22.12 3.42 -0.70
N VAL A 48 -22.42 2.16 -0.99
CA VAL A 48 -21.66 0.99 -0.55
C VAL A 48 -21.26 0.18 -1.76
N VAL A 49 -19.98 -0.17 -1.85
CA VAL A 49 -19.45 -1.02 -2.93
C VAL A 49 -18.89 -2.29 -2.36
N LEU A 50 -19.16 -3.40 -3.04
CA LEU A 50 -18.53 -4.70 -2.80
C LEU A 50 -17.63 -5.03 -3.99
N VAL A 51 -16.34 -5.16 -3.73
CA VAL A 51 -15.29 -5.41 -4.73
C VAL A 51 -14.68 -6.79 -4.49
N PRO A 52 -14.72 -7.70 -5.47
CA PRO A 52 -13.93 -8.94 -5.41
C PRO A 52 -12.44 -8.61 -5.35
N ARG A 53 -11.70 -9.23 -4.43
CA ARG A 53 -10.24 -9.11 -4.40
C ARG A 53 -9.66 -9.98 -5.52
N PRO A 54 -8.69 -9.48 -6.31
CA PRO A 54 -7.96 -10.33 -7.23
C PRO A 54 -7.17 -11.38 -6.43
N HIS A 55 -7.23 -12.63 -6.87
CA HIS A 55 -6.45 -13.74 -6.31
C HIS A 55 -5.42 -14.20 -7.34
N GLY A 56 -4.22 -14.58 -6.89
CA GLY A 56 -3.22 -15.25 -7.72
C GLY A 56 -2.45 -14.36 -8.69
N LEU A 57 -1.96 -14.96 -9.79
CA LEU A 57 -1.09 -14.33 -10.80
C LEU A 57 -1.77 -13.18 -11.56
N ASP A 58 -3.10 -13.13 -11.59
CA ASP A 58 -3.87 -12.02 -12.19
C ASP A 58 -3.66 -10.68 -11.45
N ALA A 59 -3.22 -10.73 -10.19
CA ALA A 59 -2.85 -9.53 -9.42
C ALA A 59 -1.49 -8.94 -9.83
N LEU A 60 -0.63 -9.70 -10.51
CA LEU A 60 0.73 -9.25 -10.86
C LEU A 60 0.77 -8.32 -12.07
N ALA A 61 -0.28 -8.32 -12.91
CA ALA A 61 -0.22 -7.68 -14.21
C ALA A 61 -0.69 -6.20 -14.23
N GLU A 62 -1.59 -5.76 -13.33
CA GLU A 62 -2.26 -4.46 -13.57
C GLU A 62 -2.56 -3.56 -12.37
N VAL A 63 -2.27 -3.90 -11.10
CA VAL A 63 -2.74 -3.03 -9.98
C VAL A 63 -1.75 -2.92 -8.84
N ALA A 64 -0.86 -1.92 -8.91
CA ALA A 64 -0.13 -1.36 -7.77
C ALA A 64 -1.04 -0.55 -6.82
N ALA A 65 -2.32 -0.44 -7.14
CA ALA A 65 -3.28 0.27 -6.31
C ALA A 65 -3.59 -0.61 -5.09
N SER A 66 -3.11 -0.19 -3.91
CA SER A 66 -3.53 -0.80 -2.65
C SER A 66 -5.06 -0.94 -2.63
N VAL A 67 -5.56 -2.08 -2.14
CA VAL A 67 -6.98 -2.47 -2.21
C VAL A 67 -7.92 -1.35 -1.72
N THR A 68 -7.42 -0.49 -0.82
CA THR A 68 -8.12 0.69 -0.30
C THR A 68 -8.49 1.71 -1.39
N SER A 69 -7.64 1.91 -2.39
CA SER A 69 -7.88 2.85 -3.49
C SER A 69 -8.95 2.35 -4.48
N ILE A 70 -9.00 1.03 -4.73
CA ILE A 70 -9.94 0.42 -5.69
C ILE A 70 -11.38 0.65 -5.23
N GLY A 71 -11.68 0.45 -3.95
CA GLY A 71 -13.02 0.64 -3.41
C GLY A 71 -13.56 2.06 -3.65
N ILE A 72 -12.73 3.08 -3.47
CA ILE A 72 -13.11 4.49 -3.66
C ILE A 72 -13.22 4.88 -5.13
N VAL A 73 -12.29 4.41 -5.97
CA VAL A 73 -12.42 4.59 -7.43
C VAL A 73 -13.70 3.92 -7.92
N CYS A 74 -14.02 2.73 -7.44
CA CYS A 74 -15.24 2.00 -7.79
C CYS A 74 -16.49 2.53 -7.11
N LEU A 75 -16.38 3.40 -6.11
CA LEU A 75 -17.52 4.14 -5.55
C LEU A 75 -17.90 5.33 -6.45
N THR A 76 -16.90 5.99 -7.03
CA THR A 76 -17.08 7.28 -7.72
C THR A 76 -17.07 7.19 -9.25
N LYS A 77 -16.38 6.20 -9.82
CA LYS A 77 -16.14 6.07 -11.27
C LYS A 77 -16.45 4.65 -11.76
N GLN A 78 -16.85 4.52 -13.02
CA GLN A 78 -16.90 3.23 -13.71
C GLN A 78 -15.63 3.09 -14.54
N VAL A 79 -14.61 2.44 -13.99
CA VAL A 79 -13.39 2.08 -14.71
C VAL A 79 -13.35 0.57 -14.95
N ALA A 80 -12.54 0.11 -15.90
CA ALA A 80 -12.42 -1.31 -16.23
C ALA A 80 -12.07 -2.18 -15.01
N LEU A 81 -11.27 -1.63 -14.09
CA LEU A 81 -10.91 -2.27 -12.83
C LEU A 81 -12.10 -2.58 -11.90
N CYS A 82 -13.22 -1.88 -12.10
CA CYS A 82 -14.45 -2.07 -11.32
C CYS A 82 -15.39 -3.11 -11.93
N LYS A 83 -14.93 -3.87 -12.94
CA LYS A 83 -15.71 -4.98 -13.50
C LYS A 83 -15.99 -6.02 -12.42
N GLY A 84 -17.25 -6.41 -12.29
CA GLY A 84 -17.70 -7.35 -11.25
C GLY A 84 -17.96 -6.73 -9.88
N THR A 85 -17.74 -5.42 -9.72
CA THR A 85 -18.13 -4.72 -8.49
C THR A 85 -19.65 -4.61 -8.39
N ARG A 86 -20.17 -4.70 -7.17
CA ARG A 86 -21.58 -4.49 -6.87
C ARG A 86 -21.74 -3.20 -6.09
N ARG A 87 -22.80 -2.44 -6.37
CA ARG A 87 -23.09 -1.17 -5.71
C ARG A 87 -24.49 -1.21 -5.12
N THR A 88 -24.66 -0.58 -3.96
CA THR A 88 -25.95 -0.32 -3.34
C THR A 88 -25.86 0.99 -2.55
N THR A 89 -26.98 1.42 -1.98
CA THR A 89 -27.06 2.57 -1.08
C THR A 89 -27.74 2.14 0.20
N THR A 90 -27.29 2.67 1.33
CA THR A 90 -27.94 2.36 2.61
C THR A 90 -29.37 2.92 2.68
N ALA A 91 -30.28 2.16 3.30
CA ALA A 91 -31.64 2.58 3.58
C ALA A 91 -31.70 3.63 4.71
N ALA A 92 -32.91 4.06 5.09
CA ALA A 92 -33.13 5.05 6.16
C ALA A 92 -32.57 4.61 7.52
N ASP A 93 -32.58 3.31 7.80
CA ASP A 93 -32.03 2.69 9.01
C ASP A 93 -30.54 2.34 8.89
N GLY A 94 -29.88 2.72 7.79
CA GLY A 94 -28.47 2.46 7.54
C GLY A 94 -28.18 1.05 7.05
N THR A 95 -29.21 0.21 6.85
CA THR A 95 -29.02 -1.15 6.32
C THR A 95 -28.62 -1.14 4.85
N TYR A 96 -27.83 -2.12 4.45
CA TYR A 96 -27.52 -2.40 3.04
C TYR A 96 -27.57 -3.89 2.76
N ARG A 97 -27.79 -4.26 1.50
CA ARG A 97 -27.84 -5.64 1.03
C ARG A 97 -27.28 -5.76 -0.38
N PHE A 98 -26.53 -6.83 -0.61
CA PHE A 98 -26.14 -7.34 -1.91
C PHE A 98 -26.67 -8.76 -2.07
N ALA A 99 -27.12 -9.10 -3.28
CA ALA A 99 -27.46 -10.46 -3.66
C ALA A 99 -26.62 -10.86 -4.89
N MET A 100 -26.12 -12.09 -4.90
CA MET A 100 -25.31 -12.66 -5.97
C MET A 100 -25.52 -14.17 -6.09
N LYS A 101 -24.96 -14.77 -7.14
CA LYS A 101 -24.97 -16.23 -7.29
C LYS A 101 -23.72 -16.84 -6.65
N GLY A 102 -23.82 -18.09 -6.20
CA GLY A 102 -22.70 -18.82 -5.61
C GLY A 102 -21.47 -18.87 -6.51
N LYS A 103 -21.66 -18.96 -7.84
CA LYS A 103 -20.55 -18.86 -8.81
C LYS A 103 -19.78 -17.53 -8.75
N ASP A 104 -20.43 -16.43 -8.34
CA ASP A 104 -19.79 -15.11 -8.20
C ASP A 104 -19.07 -14.98 -6.84
N ALA A 105 -19.37 -15.88 -5.90
CA ALA A 105 -18.72 -15.99 -4.59
C ALA A 105 -17.51 -16.94 -4.60
N LYS A 106 -17.12 -17.43 -5.78
CA LYS A 106 -16.01 -18.37 -5.96
C LYS A 106 -14.97 -17.84 -6.94
N THR A 107 -13.73 -18.26 -6.74
CA THR A 107 -12.66 -18.16 -7.74
C THR A 107 -12.88 -19.19 -8.86
N LEU A 108 -12.12 -19.08 -9.96
CA LEU A 108 -12.13 -20.06 -11.05
C LEU A 108 -11.77 -21.49 -10.61
N LEU A 109 -11.04 -21.63 -9.49
CA LEU A 109 -10.67 -22.91 -8.89
C LEU A 109 -11.68 -23.42 -7.86
N GLY A 110 -12.82 -22.73 -7.70
CA GLY A 110 -13.87 -23.12 -6.75
C GLY A 110 -13.62 -22.71 -5.29
N ASN A 111 -12.50 -22.05 -4.97
CA ASN A 111 -12.24 -21.52 -3.62
C ASN A 111 -13.13 -20.30 -3.33
N PRO A 112 -13.48 -20.00 -2.07
CA PRO A 112 -14.18 -18.78 -1.69
C PRO A 112 -13.47 -17.53 -2.22
N VAL A 113 -14.24 -16.57 -2.72
CA VAL A 113 -13.68 -15.28 -3.14
C VAL A 113 -13.54 -14.36 -1.93
N GLY A 114 -12.32 -13.87 -1.70
CA GLY A 114 -12.09 -12.71 -0.84
C GLY A 114 -12.73 -11.45 -1.44
N VAL A 115 -13.39 -10.65 -0.62
CA VAL A 115 -14.04 -9.39 -1.01
C VAL A 115 -13.63 -8.25 -0.09
N VAL A 116 -13.76 -7.02 -0.60
CA VAL A 116 -13.70 -5.79 0.19
C VAL A 116 -15.00 -5.03 0.04
N LEU A 117 -15.59 -4.67 1.17
CA LEU A 117 -16.71 -3.74 1.24
C LEU A 117 -16.17 -2.36 1.58
N THR A 118 -16.52 -1.35 0.79
CA THR A 118 -16.11 0.05 0.99
C THR A 118 -17.33 0.96 1.05
N ALA A 119 -17.32 1.89 1.99
CA ALA A 119 -18.27 3.00 2.04
C ALA A 119 -17.56 4.29 2.47
N ALA A 120 -18.04 5.43 2.00
CA ALA A 120 -17.50 6.75 2.34
C ALA A 120 -18.62 7.70 2.76
N ALA A 121 -18.40 8.44 3.84
CA ALA A 121 -19.28 9.48 4.33
C ALA A 121 -18.99 10.82 3.62
N PRO A 122 -19.96 11.75 3.58
CA PRO A 122 -19.75 13.09 3.01
C PRO A 122 -18.61 13.88 3.67
N SER A 123 -18.26 13.58 4.92
CA SER A 123 -17.13 14.16 5.64
C SER A 123 -15.75 13.75 5.10
N GLY A 124 -15.70 12.74 4.22
CA GLY A 124 -14.47 12.10 3.78
C GLY A 124 -14.07 10.89 4.63
N ALA A 125 -14.72 10.65 5.78
CA ALA A 125 -14.49 9.43 6.56
C ALA A 125 -14.87 8.19 5.73
N ARG A 126 -14.11 7.11 5.87
CA ARG A 126 -14.30 5.88 5.11
C ARG A 126 -14.25 4.65 6.00
N VAL A 127 -14.96 3.60 5.60
CA VAL A 127 -14.83 2.28 6.20
C VAL A 127 -14.57 1.25 5.12
N GLU A 128 -13.69 0.31 5.45
CA GLU A 128 -13.36 -0.82 4.59
C GLU A 128 -13.40 -2.11 5.41
N SER A 129 -14.13 -3.13 4.93
CA SER A 129 -14.20 -4.43 5.58
C SER A 129 -13.74 -5.52 4.62
N THR A 130 -12.75 -6.30 5.03
CA THR A 130 -12.21 -7.42 4.25
C THR A 130 -12.65 -8.75 4.86
N PHE A 131 -13.17 -9.65 4.02
CA PHE A 131 -13.66 -10.98 4.41
C PHE A 131 -13.74 -11.92 3.19
N GLU A 132 -14.12 -13.17 3.41
CA GLU A 132 -14.33 -14.18 2.36
C GLU A 132 -15.81 -14.56 2.27
N LEU A 133 -16.27 -14.89 1.06
CA LEU A 133 -17.63 -15.37 0.82
C LEU A 133 -17.65 -16.91 0.85
N SER A 134 -17.66 -17.49 2.04
CA SER A 134 -17.74 -18.94 2.25
C SER A 134 -19.17 -19.44 2.51
N GLU A 135 -20.12 -18.54 2.77
CA GLU A 135 -21.48 -18.87 3.21
C GLU A 135 -22.54 -18.16 2.36
N ALA A 136 -23.75 -18.73 2.32
CA ALA A 136 -24.87 -18.19 1.54
C ALA A 136 -25.45 -16.90 2.15
N ALA A 137 -25.22 -16.66 3.45
CA ALA A 137 -25.67 -15.46 4.12
C ALA A 137 -24.54 -14.90 5.00
N VAL A 138 -23.94 -13.79 4.57
CA VAL A 138 -22.88 -13.09 5.30
C VAL A 138 -23.46 -11.81 5.89
N SER A 139 -23.52 -11.75 7.23
CA SER A 139 -23.95 -10.55 7.96
C SER A 139 -22.75 -9.87 8.60
N LEU A 140 -22.40 -8.68 8.10
CA LEU A 140 -21.38 -7.85 8.72
C LEU A 140 -21.90 -7.26 10.05
N PRO A 141 -21.01 -7.02 11.03
CA PRO A 141 -21.39 -6.28 12.23
C PRO A 141 -21.84 -4.86 11.85
N ARG A 142 -22.47 -4.17 12.81
CA ARG A 142 -22.74 -2.74 12.66
C ARG A 142 -21.41 -1.97 12.60
N ILE A 143 -21.19 -1.23 11.52
CA ILE A 143 -19.94 -0.48 11.30
C ILE A 143 -20.26 1.02 11.37
N ALA A 144 -19.56 1.74 12.24
CA ALA A 144 -19.64 3.19 12.31
C ALA A 144 -18.47 3.84 11.55
N PHE A 145 -18.75 4.94 10.85
CA PHE A 145 -17.71 5.87 10.40
C PHE A 145 -16.94 6.42 11.59
N TRP A 146 -15.68 6.81 11.36
CA TRP A 146 -14.83 7.37 12.40
C TRP A 146 -14.42 8.79 12.05
N GLU A 147 -14.84 9.75 12.87
CA GLU A 147 -14.51 11.17 12.74
C GLU A 147 -13.92 11.66 14.05
N PRO A 148 -12.60 11.49 14.29
CA PRO A 148 -11.98 11.93 15.53
C PRO A 148 -12.00 13.46 15.61
N ALA A 149 -12.76 14.01 16.56
CA ALA A 149 -12.75 15.45 16.86
C ALA A 149 -11.37 15.85 17.42
N GLY A 150 -10.46 16.28 16.55
CA GLY A 150 -9.11 16.71 16.93
C GLY A 150 -7.97 15.97 16.25
N LEU A 151 -8.19 15.36 15.07
CA LEU A 151 -7.06 15.03 14.20
C LEU A 151 -6.32 16.34 13.86
N SER A 152 -5.06 16.43 14.27
CA SER A 152 -4.23 17.61 14.07
C SER A 152 -2.88 17.23 13.48
N VAL A 153 -2.37 18.10 12.62
CA VAL A 153 -1.09 17.94 11.93
C VAL A 153 -0.35 19.27 11.99
N SER A 154 0.93 19.22 12.37
CA SER A 154 1.83 20.36 12.39
C SER A 154 3.03 20.05 11.50
N PRO A 155 3.04 20.53 10.24
CA PRO A 155 4.13 20.30 9.32
C PRO A 155 5.37 21.11 9.73
N GLY A 156 6.54 20.57 9.42
CA GLY A 156 7.81 21.23 9.63
C GLY A 156 8.89 20.64 8.71
N PRO A 157 10.02 21.34 8.50
CA PRO A 157 11.01 20.98 7.48
C PRO A 157 11.80 19.70 7.79
N ARG A 158 11.77 19.21 9.03
CA ARG A 158 12.46 17.98 9.46
C ARG A 158 11.51 16.90 9.96
N SER A 159 10.39 17.31 10.54
CA SER A 159 9.41 16.39 11.08
C SER A 159 8.01 16.98 11.02
N ILE A 160 7.03 16.12 10.78
CA ILE A 160 5.61 16.44 10.83
C ILE A 160 5.05 15.83 12.12
N ALA A 161 4.56 16.66 13.04
CA ALA A 161 3.90 16.18 14.25
C ALA A 161 2.42 15.92 13.99
N TYR A 162 1.85 14.88 14.61
CA TYR A 162 0.43 14.57 14.50
C TYR A 162 -0.14 14.07 15.83
N SER A 163 -1.44 14.25 16.01
CA SER A 163 -2.19 13.66 17.11
C SER A 163 -3.68 13.56 16.80
N TRP A 164 -4.38 12.63 17.45
CA TRP A 164 -5.83 12.52 17.46
C TRP A 164 -6.31 11.86 18.76
N PRO A 165 -7.60 12.02 19.13
CA PRO A 165 -8.19 11.22 20.21
C PRO A 165 -8.31 9.75 19.80
N GLY A 166 -8.09 8.85 20.75
CA GLY A 166 -8.24 7.40 20.52
C GLY A 166 -9.65 7.01 20.09
N PHE A 167 -9.76 5.87 19.41
CA PHE A 167 -11.01 5.33 18.92
C PHE A 167 -11.98 5.00 20.06
N ALA A 168 -13.11 5.71 20.09
CA ALA A 168 -14.09 5.59 21.17
C ALA A 168 -14.92 4.30 21.07
N ASN A 169 -15.25 3.88 19.84
CA ASN A 169 -16.17 2.78 19.57
C ASN A 169 -15.60 1.41 20.00
N THR A 170 -16.51 0.45 20.16
CA THR A 170 -16.21 -0.96 20.38
C THR A 170 -16.43 -1.75 19.09
N PRO A 171 -15.57 -2.72 18.78
CA PRO A 171 -14.36 -3.12 19.52
C PRO A 171 -13.25 -2.07 19.47
N LYS A 172 -12.31 -2.12 20.44
CA LYS A 172 -11.13 -1.26 20.41
C LYS A 172 -10.20 -1.66 19.26
N PRO A 173 -9.51 -0.71 18.61
CA PRO A 173 -8.56 -1.03 17.55
C PRO A 173 -7.41 -1.90 18.05
N GLN A 174 -6.96 -2.81 17.20
CA GLN A 174 -5.75 -3.59 17.44
C GLN A 174 -4.48 -2.77 17.16
N GLY A 175 -4.62 -1.69 16.40
CA GLY A 175 -3.55 -0.75 16.07
C GLY A 175 -4.07 0.46 15.30
N TYR A 176 -3.20 1.43 15.12
CA TYR A 176 -3.42 2.56 14.23
C TYR A 176 -2.35 2.59 13.15
N ARG A 177 -2.71 3.18 12.02
CA ARG A 177 -1.82 3.46 10.90
C ARG A 177 -2.00 4.90 10.47
N LEU A 178 -0.89 5.53 10.11
CA LEU A 178 -0.88 6.83 9.45
C LEU A 178 -0.85 6.58 7.94
N LEU A 179 -1.75 7.21 7.21
CA LEU A 179 -1.80 7.15 5.75
C LEU A 179 -1.64 8.57 5.20
N VAL A 180 -0.70 8.77 4.30
CA VAL A 180 -0.50 10.04 3.59
C VAL A 180 -0.78 9.80 2.12
N THR A 181 -1.66 10.60 1.55
CA THR A 181 -2.10 10.47 0.16
C THR A 181 -1.97 11.76 -0.62
N GLU A 182 -1.73 11.70 -1.92
CA GLU A 182 -1.83 12.83 -2.85
C GLU A 182 -2.65 12.38 -4.05
N SER A 183 -3.70 13.13 -4.40
CA SER A 183 -4.60 12.78 -5.53
C SER A 183 -5.11 11.33 -5.51
N ALA A 184 -5.44 10.81 -4.32
CA ALA A 184 -5.84 9.43 -4.03
C ALA A 184 -4.75 8.33 -4.18
N GLN A 185 -3.51 8.70 -4.48
CA GLN A 185 -2.36 7.79 -4.42
C GLN A 185 -1.76 7.80 -3.02
N THR A 186 -1.35 6.64 -2.52
CA THR A 186 -0.66 6.56 -1.23
C THR A 186 0.80 6.98 -1.42
N LEU A 187 1.20 8.05 -0.75
CA LEU A 187 2.60 8.48 -0.68
C LEU A 187 3.34 7.76 0.44
N TRP A 188 2.69 7.58 1.59
CA TRP A 188 3.32 6.97 2.76
C TRP A 188 2.30 6.25 3.63
N SER A 189 2.74 5.14 4.22
CA SER A 189 1.94 4.37 5.17
C SER A 189 2.85 3.79 6.25
N GLN A 190 2.47 3.95 7.52
CA GLN A 190 3.17 3.32 8.63
C GLN A 190 2.27 3.07 9.82
N ASP A 191 2.54 2.00 10.56
CA ASP A 191 1.89 1.77 11.85
C ASP A 191 2.33 2.84 12.86
N THR A 192 1.42 3.22 13.76
CA THR A 192 1.66 4.26 14.76
C THR A 192 0.71 4.17 15.96
N GLY A 193 0.92 5.04 16.95
CA GLY A 193 -0.04 5.36 18.00
C GLY A 193 -0.86 6.61 17.66
N VAL A 194 -1.67 7.07 18.62
CA VAL A 194 -2.56 8.23 18.46
C VAL A 194 -1.86 9.59 18.38
N SER A 195 -0.53 9.61 18.56
CA SER A 195 0.29 10.80 18.38
C SER A 195 1.72 10.39 18.06
N GLY A 196 2.46 11.25 17.37
CA GLY A 196 3.83 10.95 16.98
C GLY A 196 4.46 12.01 16.10
N LYS A 197 5.57 11.61 15.48
CA LYS A 197 6.29 12.39 14.48
C LYS A 197 6.60 11.53 13.26
N LEU A 198 6.45 12.11 12.08
CA LEU A 198 6.87 11.57 10.81
C LEU A 198 8.11 12.35 10.34
N ASP A 199 9.07 11.69 9.67
CA ASP A 199 10.18 12.41 9.03
C ASP A 199 9.64 13.19 7.83
N ALA A 200 9.93 14.48 7.73
CA ALA A 200 9.33 15.32 6.69
C ALA A 200 9.74 14.91 5.26
N ARG A 201 10.86 14.20 5.10
CA ARG A 201 11.36 13.75 3.79
C ARG A 201 10.46 12.73 3.11
N VAL A 202 9.60 12.03 3.86
CA VAL A 202 8.65 11.08 3.26
C VAL A 202 7.45 11.75 2.59
N VAL A 203 7.29 13.07 2.76
CA VAL A 203 6.29 13.87 2.03
C VAL A 203 6.99 14.91 1.15
N ALA A 204 8.31 15.06 1.26
CA ALA A 204 9.14 15.95 0.44
C ALA A 204 8.51 17.36 0.29
N ASP A 205 8.10 17.69 -0.93
CA ASP A 205 7.41 18.89 -1.39
C ASP A 205 5.96 18.64 -1.86
N ALA A 206 5.42 17.44 -1.60
CA ALA A 206 4.08 17.04 -2.03
C ALA A 206 2.96 17.85 -1.37
N GLN A 207 1.83 18.00 -2.08
CA GLN A 207 0.59 18.58 -1.55
C GLN A 207 -0.35 17.44 -1.15
N ALA A 208 -0.09 16.89 0.03
CA ALA A 208 -0.70 15.68 0.48
C ALA A 208 -1.90 15.92 1.42
N GLU A 209 -2.54 14.82 1.77
CA GLU A 209 -3.55 14.72 2.80
C GLU A 209 -3.16 13.60 3.77
N LEU A 210 -3.34 13.84 5.06
CA LEU A 210 -3.06 12.87 6.11
C LEU A 210 -4.37 12.32 6.66
N HIS A 211 -4.42 10.99 6.78
CA HIS A 211 -5.52 10.23 7.36
C HIS A 211 -5.00 9.40 8.53
N ALA A 212 -5.78 9.30 9.58
CA ALA A 212 -5.60 8.28 10.60
C ALA A 212 -6.45 7.07 10.23
N VAL A 213 -5.90 5.87 10.40
CA VAL A 213 -6.61 4.61 10.16
C VAL A 213 -6.60 3.80 11.45
N ALA A 214 -7.79 3.38 11.90
CA ALA A 214 -7.96 2.49 13.03
C ALA A 214 -8.37 1.10 12.54
N VAL A 215 -7.64 0.06 12.92
CA VAL A 215 -7.92 -1.33 12.47
C VAL A 215 -8.60 -2.11 13.58
N THR A 216 -9.80 -2.58 13.34
CA THR A 216 -10.55 -3.45 14.26
C THR A 216 -10.74 -4.85 13.67
N ARG A 217 -10.95 -5.84 14.54
CA ARG A 217 -11.37 -7.18 14.12
C ARG A 217 -12.57 -7.63 14.94
N GLN A 218 -13.58 -8.15 14.27
CA GLN A 218 -14.81 -8.64 14.90
C GLN A 218 -15.41 -9.74 14.04
N ASN A 219 -15.78 -10.88 14.64
CA ASN A 219 -16.50 -11.97 13.98
C ASN A 219 -15.88 -12.43 12.63
N GLY A 220 -14.54 -12.51 12.56
CA GLY A 220 -13.84 -12.88 11.32
C GLY A 220 -13.65 -11.75 10.30
N PHE A 221 -14.24 -10.57 10.52
CA PHE A 221 -14.04 -9.39 9.69
C PHE A 221 -12.84 -8.58 10.17
N THR A 222 -12.01 -8.09 9.24
CA THR A 222 -11.03 -7.03 9.50
C THR A 222 -11.59 -5.74 8.93
N ILE A 223 -11.76 -4.72 9.79
CA ILE A 223 -12.38 -3.45 9.42
C ILE A 223 -11.37 -2.32 9.64
N GLU A 224 -11.07 -1.58 8.57
CA GLU A 224 -10.31 -0.35 8.63
C GLU A 224 -11.26 0.85 8.67
N HIS A 225 -11.16 1.66 9.71
CA HIS A 225 -11.87 2.92 9.84
C HIS A 225 -10.89 4.04 9.49
N HIS A 226 -11.16 4.76 8.42
CA HIS A 226 -10.37 5.89 7.94
C HIS A 226 -11.03 7.19 8.41
N SER A 227 -10.27 8.06 9.06
CA SER A 227 -10.72 9.40 9.42
C SER A 227 -10.98 10.24 8.16
N PRO A 228 -11.68 11.39 8.29
CA PRO A 228 -11.52 12.48 7.33
C PRO A 228 -10.05 12.85 7.17
N SER A 229 -9.72 13.40 6.01
CA SER A 229 -8.37 13.84 5.69
C SER A 229 -8.09 15.24 6.26
N VAL A 230 -6.82 15.50 6.58
CA VAL A 230 -6.33 16.84 6.92
C VAL A 230 -5.27 17.23 5.90
N PRO A 231 -5.36 18.42 5.28
CA PRO A 231 -4.33 18.89 4.34
C PRO A 231 -2.93 18.91 4.98
N LEU A 232 -1.94 18.49 4.22
CA LEU A 232 -0.55 18.38 4.63
C LEU A 232 0.37 18.84 3.49
N ALA A 233 0.99 20.00 3.65
CA ALA A 233 2.04 20.46 2.75
C ALA A 233 3.41 19.91 3.17
N GLY A 234 4.11 19.26 2.24
CA GLY A 234 5.51 18.86 2.39
C GLY A 234 6.41 20.09 2.53
N MET A 235 7.22 20.14 3.59
CA MET A 235 8.11 21.26 3.89
C MET A 235 9.60 20.89 3.83
N ALA A 236 9.94 19.65 3.47
CA ALA A 236 11.33 19.22 3.35
C ALA A 236 11.98 19.72 2.04
N GLY A 237 11.16 20.12 1.06
CA GLY A 237 11.59 20.51 -0.28
C GLY A 237 11.72 19.30 -1.21
N ALA A 238 12.22 19.52 -2.43
CA ALA A 238 12.53 18.43 -3.34
C ALA A 238 13.81 17.70 -2.89
N PRO A 239 13.88 16.35 -3.02
CA PRO A 239 15.11 15.62 -2.77
C PRO A 239 16.18 16.01 -3.81
N PRO A 240 17.49 16.05 -3.44
CA PRO A 240 18.56 16.27 -4.42
C PRO A 240 18.62 15.28 -5.58
N SER A 241 18.02 14.09 -5.45
CA SER A 241 17.90 13.14 -6.55
C SER A 241 16.81 13.48 -7.57
N ARG A 242 15.96 14.50 -7.32
CA ARG A 242 14.87 14.88 -8.22
C ARG A 242 15.43 15.15 -9.62
N GLY A 243 14.89 14.44 -10.63
CA GLY A 243 15.32 14.53 -12.02
C GLY A 243 16.66 13.86 -12.35
N SER A 244 17.28 13.13 -11.42
CA SER A 244 18.48 12.35 -11.69
C SER A 244 18.21 11.16 -12.60
N ASP A 245 19.18 10.81 -13.43
CA ASP A 245 19.13 9.62 -14.28
C ASP A 245 19.12 8.35 -13.43
N CYS A 246 18.44 7.31 -13.93
CA CYS A 246 18.46 6.01 -13.28
C CYS A 246 18.51 4.85 -14.28
N SER A 247 18.91 3.69 -13.78
CA SER A 247 18.93 2.44 -14.51
C SER A 247 18.46 1.30 -13.62
N VAL A 248 17.93 0.27 -14.25
CA VAL A 248 17.51 -0.96 -13.56
C VAL A 248 18.36 -2.13 -14.06
N ALA A 249 18.36 -3.21 -13.29
CA ALA A 249 18.94 -4.46 -13.75
C ALA A 249 18.15 -4.97 -14.97
N GLY A 250 18.77 -4.95 -16.14
CA GLY A 250 18.31 -5.64 -17.34
C GLY A 250 18.89 -7.05 -17.43
N ARG A 251 18.52 -7.76 -18.51
CA ARG A 251 19.02 -9.11 -18.79
C ARG A 251 20.54 -9.15 -18.99
N ASP A 252 21.05 -8.23 -19.80
CA ASP A 252 22.45 -8.21 -20.25
C ASP A 252 23.30 -7.14 -19.54
N GLY A 253 22.74 -6.46 -18.54
CA GLY A 253 23.41 -5.37 -17.83
C GLY A 253 22.45 -4.27 -17.40
N ALA A 254 22.96 -3.07 -17.18
CA ALA A 254 22.15 -1.91 -16.82
C ALA A 254 21.23 -1.50 -17.97
N ALA A 255 19.92 -1.39 -17.71
CA ALA A 255 18.94 -0.82 -18.63
C ALA A 255 18.60 0.61 -18.17
N PRO A 256 19.01 1.66 -18.90
CA PRO A 256 18.72 3.04 -18.52
C PRO A 256 17.22 3.35 -18.64
N LEU A 257 16.71 4.21 -17.75
CA LEU A 257 15.37 4.78 -17.81
C LEU A 257 15.50 6.27 -18.10
N SER A 258 15.02 6.72 -19.26
CA SER A 258 15.12 8.12 -19.68
C SER A 258 13.79 8.61 -20.28
N PRO A 259 13.12 9.61 -19.67
CA PRO A 259 13.42 10.17 -18.34
C PRO A 259 13.30 9.10 -17.24
N CYS A 260 13.95 9.31 -16.10
CA CYS A 260 13.83 8.40 -14.96
C CYS A 260 12.48 8.62 -14.25
N PRO A 261 11.54 7.66 -14.27
CA PRO A 261 10.25 7.82 -13.59
C PRO A 261 10.34 7.69 -12.07
N LEU A 262 11.49 7.25 -11.53
CA LEU A 262 11.67 6.97 -10.10
C LEU A 262 12.23 8.17 -9.32
N THR A 263 12.46 9.29 -10.00
CA THR A 263 13.02 10.51 -9.42
C THR A 263 12.25 11.74 -9.87
N ASP A 264 11.07 11.59 -10.50
CA ASP A 264 10.32 12.70 -11.11
C ASP A 264 9.37 13.41 -10.13
N GLY A 265 9.04 12.77 -9.00
CA GLY A 265 8.14 13.32 -7.98
C GLY A 265 6.67 13.16 -8.27
N ALA A 266 6.31 12.33 -9.26
CA ALA A 266 4.92 12.05 -9.59
C ALA A 266 4.31 10.95 -8.71
N TYR A 267 5.13 10.09 -8.09
CA TYR A 267 4.70 8.96 -7.23
C TYR A 267 3.71 7.97 -7.87
N ALA A 268 3.45 8.12 -9.17
CA ALA A 268 2.41 7.41 -9.91
C ALA A 268 2.96 6.34 -10.84
N ALA A 269 4.22 6.47 -11.26
CA ALA A 269 4.82 5.64 -12.28
C ALA A 269 5.67 4.53 -11.66
N SER A 270 5.39 3.28 -12.03
CA SER A 270 6.35 2.20 -11.86
C SER A 270 7.33 2.16 -13.04
N PHE A 271 8.54 1.67 -12.81
CA PHE A 271 9.47 1.41 -13.91
C PHE A 271 9.02 0.20 -14.77
N PRO A 272 9.33 0.18 -16.08
CA PRO A 272 8.98 -0.95 -16.94
C PRO A 272 9.76 -2.20 -16.52
N ALA A 273 9.02 -3.27 -16.19
CA ALA A 273 9.62 -4.54 -15.80
C ALA A 273 10.48 -5.11 -16.94
N GLN A 274 11.72 -5.45 -16.63
CA GLN A 274 12.65 -6.04 -17.59
C GLN A 274 12.34 -7.54 -17.78
N SER A 275 12.32 -7.98 -19.03
CA SER A 275 12.02 -9.36 -19.43
C SER A 275 13.24 -10.27 -19.32
N CYS A 276 13.02 -11.47 -18.75
CA CYS A 276 13.99 -12.55 -18.70
C CYS A 276 13.84 -13.56 -19.84
N THR A 277 12.75 -13.48 -20.60
CA THR A 277 12.41 -14.50 -21.59
C THR A 277 13.34 -14.35 -22.79
N PRO A 278 14.16 -15.37 -23.13
CA PRO A 278 14.87 -15.34 -24.39
C PRO A 278 13.86 -15.31 -25.53
N PRO A 279 14.07 -14.54 -26.61
CA PRO A 279 13.35 -14.80 -27.84
C PRO A 279 13.71 -16.24 -28.26
N SER A 280 12.78 -17.18 -28.09
CA SER A 280 12.63 -18.50 -28.76
C SER A 280 13.65 -18.72 -29.91
N GLN A 281 14.51 -19.76 -30.01
CA GLN A 281 14.53 -21.18 -29.62
C GLN A 281 15.99 -21.66 -29.49
N SER A 282 16.38 -22.26 -28.35
CA SER A 282 17.36 -23.36 -28.31
C SER A 282 17.40 -23.99 -26.92
N PRO A 283 17.50 -25.34 -26.81
CA PRO A 283 17.34 -26.03 -25.55
C PRO A 283 18.61 -25.97 -24.68
N ALA A 284 18.36 -25.80 -23.38
CA ALA A 284 19.20 -26.22 -22.25
C ALA A 284 20.59 -25.57 -22.12
N GLY A 285 20.60 -24.27 -21.81
CA GLY A 285 21.64 -23.69 -20.96
C GLY A 285 21.13 -23.63 -19.52
N THR A 286 21.91 -24.12 -18.55
CA THR A 286 21.61 -23.99 -17.11
C THR A 286 21.36 -22.53 -16.78
N SER A 287 20.13 -22.19 -16.38
CA SER A 287 19.72 -20.82 -16.11
C SER A 287 20.49 -20.28 -14.90
N SER A 288 21.53 -19.47 -15.13
CA SER A 288 21.93 -18.48 -14.14
C SER A 288 20.69 -17.62 -13.87
N GLY A 289 20.31 -17.47 -12.59
CA GLY A 289 19.12 -16.72 -12.19
C GLY A 289 19.03 -15.39 -12.92
N CYS A 290 17.84 -15.03 -13.41
CA CYS A 290 17.68 -13.81 -14.17
C CYS A 290 17.94 -12.59 -13.27
N PRO A 291 18.90 -11.72 -13.60
CA PRO A 291 19.18 -10.55 -12.79
C PRO A 291 18.16 -9.42 -12.97
N ALA A 292 17.19 -9.57 -13.88
CA ALA A 292 16.25 -8.50 -14.22
C ALA A 292 15.52 -7.96 -13.00
N ASN A 293 15.45 -6.64 -12.89
CA ASN A 293 14.80 -5.89 -11.81
C ASN A 293 15.35 -6.17 -10.39
N THR A 294 16.50 -6.84 -10.23
CA THR A 294 17.06 -7.17 -8.89
C THR A 294 17.75 -5.98 -8.21
N TRP A 295 18.02 -4.91 -8.97
CA TRP A 295 18.55 -3.65 -8.48
C TRP A 295 18.10 -2.46 -9.33
N ILE A 296 18.16 -1.27 -8.72
CA ILE A 296 17.89 0.04 -9.31
C ILE A 296 19.02 0.97 -8.89
N THR A 297 19.63 1.69 -9.83
CA THR A 297 20.72 2.64 -9.58
C THR A 297 20.30 4.04 -10.01
N VAL A 298 20.54 5.05 -9.16
CA VAL A 298 20.40 6.48 -9.46
C VAL A 298 21.80 7.09 -9.56
N ASP A 299 22.06 7.85 -10.63
CA ASP A 299 23.26 8.66 -10.81
C ASP A 299 22.97 10.11 -10.44
N LEU A 300 23.59 10.60 -9.36
CA LEU A 300 23.41 11.98 -8.87
C LEU A 300 24.18 13.03 -9.69
N GLY A 301 24.85 12.60 -10.77
CA GLY A 301 25.68 13.41 -11.68
C GLY A 301 27.08 13.72 -11.14
N GLU A 302 27.19 13.92 -9.83
CA GLU A 302 28.43 14.21 -9.11
C GLU A 302 28.39 13.60 -7.69
N PRO A 303 29.54 13.46 -7.00
CA PRO A 303 29.54 13.03 -5.60
C PRO A 303 28.77 14.01 -4.70
N ARG A 304 27.75 13.51 -3.98
CA ARG A 304 26.91 14.30 -3.07
C ARG A 304 26.85 13.66 -1.67
N PRO A 305 26.62 14.45 -0.60
CA PRO A 305 26.32 13.90 0.72
C PRO A 305 24.99 13.15 0.73
N ILE A 306 24.96 12.02 1.43
CA ILE A 306 23.80 11.12 1.57
C ILE A 306 23.69 10.68 3.03
N SER A 307 22.57 11.02 3.67
CA SER A 307 22.20 10.55 5.02
C SER A 307 20.92 9.72 5.06
N ALA A 308 20.10 9.74 4.01
CA ALA A 308 18.90 8.92 3.95
C ALA A 308 18.45 8.59 2.53
N VAL A 309 17.70 7.49 2.42
CA VAL A 309 16.97 7.10 1.23
C VAL A 309 15.53 6.80 1.60
N VAL A 310 14.59 7.35 0.84
CA VAL A 310 13.14 7.10 0.99
C VAL A 310 12.65 6.28 -0.20
N LEU A 311 11.92 5.21 0.10
CA LEU A 311 11.31 4.31 -0.88
C LEU A 311 9.78 4.45 -0.80
N HIS A 312 9.14 4.66 -1.94
CA HIS A 312 7.68 4.74 -2.06
C HIS A 312 7.15 3.64 -2.98
N GLY A 313 6.16 2.87 -2.52
CA GLY A 313 5.47 1.88 -3.34
C GLY A 313 6.30 0.62 -3.67
N LEU A 314 7.19 0.18 -2.77
CA LEU A 314 8.07 -0.96 -3.01
C LEU A 314 7.35 -2.31 -2.89
N ALA A 315 7.51 -3.19 -3.88
CA ALA A 315 7.17 -4.60 -3.73
C ALA A 315 8.37 -5.48 -4.06
N ILE A 316 8.82 -6.23 -3.07
CA ILE A 316 9.95 -7.15 -3.16
C ILE A 316 9.71 -8.29 -2.19
N SER A 317 10.17 -9.51 -2.46
CA SER A 317 10.01 -10.65 -1.55
C SER A 317 11.11 -10.75 -0.48
N ALA A 318 12.17 -9.95 -0.62
CA ALA A 318 13.32 -9.93 0.25
C ALA A 318 13.60 -8.52 0.79
N ASP A 319 14.44 -8.44 1.82
CA ASP A 319 14.80 -7.17 2.45
C ASP A 319 15.53 -6.23 1.46
N PRO A 320 15.08 -4.98 1.28
CA PRO A 320 15.80 -4.00 0.48
C PRO A 320 17.10 -3.54 1.16
N GLU A 321 18.12 -3.32 0.34
CA GLU A 321 19.44 -2.82 0.74
C GLU A 321 19.83 -1.58 -0.06
N ILE A 322 20.44 -0.62 0.62
CA ILE A 322 21.04 0.56 -0.01
C ILE A 322 22.54 0.39 -0.09
N ARG A 323 23.07 0.59 -1.29
CA ARG A 323 24.49 0.59 -1.60
C ARG A 323 24.89 1.91 -2.24
N THR A 324 26.14 2.31 -2.06
CA THR A 324 26.69 3.53 -2.66
C THR A 324 27.97 3.23 -3.43
N SER A 325 28.27 4.03 -4.45
CA SER A 325 29.48 3.92 -5.25
C SER A 325 29.90 5.30 -5.78
N ASP A 326 31.21 5.51 -5.97
CA ASP A 326 31.75 6.70 -6.65
C ASP A 326 31.94 6.47 -8.15
N ASP A 327 32.10 5.21 -8.57
CA ASP A 327 32.45 4.80 -9.95
C ASP A 327 31.36 3.98 -10.65
N GLY A 328 30.28 3.63 -9.96
CA GLY A 328 29.18 2.80 -10.47
C GLY A 328 29.54 1.30 -10.56
N VAL A 329 30.77 0.92 -10.22
CA VAL A 329 31.31 -0.45 -10.36
C VAL A 329 31.52 -1.09 -8.99
N ARG A 330 32.12 -0.38 -8.03
CA ARG A 330 32.41 -0.87 -6.68
C ARG A 330 31.37 -0.38 -5.71
N TRP A 331 30.65 -1.32 -5.09
CA TRP A 331 29.48 -1.01 -4.26
C TRP A 331 29.73 -1.31 -2.78
N THR A 332 29.46 -0.32 -1.93
CA THR A 332 29.51 -0.48 -0.47
C THR A 332 28.10 -0.50 0.11
N LYS A 333 27.75 -1.54 0.88
CA LYS A 333 26.47 -1.62 1.60
C LYS A 333 26.41 -0.58 2.73
N ARG A 334 25.31 0.15 2.81
CA ARG A 334 25.10 1.26 3.77
C ARG A 334 23.92 1.05 4.70
N ALA A 335 22.81 0.51 4.20
CA ALA A 335 21.61 0.28 5.00
C ALA A 335 20.85 -0.95 4.49
N ARG A 336 19.99 -1.48 5.35
CA ARG A 336 19.05 -2.58 5.07
C ARG A 336 17.77 -2.31 5.87
N HIS A 337 16.63 -2.63 5.29
CA HIS A 337 15.33 -2.53 5.96
C HIS A 337 14.60 -3.85 5.82
N GLY A 338 13.68 -4.14 6.74
CA GLY A 338 12.76 -5.27 6.54
C GLY A 338 11.90 -5.02 5.30
N ASN A 339 11.42 -6.09 4.66
CA ASN A 339 10.44 -5.94 3.59
C ASN A 339 9.27 -5.03 4.01
N ALA A 340 9.07 -3.93 3.27
CA ALA A 340 8.02 -2.95 3.50
C ALA A 340 7.71 -2.21 2.19
N GLU A 341 6.45 -1.83 2.01
CA GLU A 341 6.00 -1.02 0.87
C GLU A 341 6.55 0.41 0.89
N TYR A 342 6.79 0.93 2.09
CA TYR A 342 7.37 2.25 2.31
C TYR A 342 8.53 2.11 3.28
N ALA A 343 9.65 2.73 2.98
CA ALA A 343 10.82 2.64 3.84
C ALA A 343 11.62 3.95 3.87
N LEU A 344 12.10 4.30 5.06
CA LEU A 344 13.07 5.36 5.29
C LEU A 344 14.34 4.71 5.85
N LEU A 345 15.38 4.65 5.02
CA LEU A 345 16.66 4.08 5.38
C LEU A 345 17.65 5.17 5.73
N MET A 346 17.99 5.29 7.01
CA MET A 346 19.03 6.21 7.47
C MET A 346 20.43 5.62 7.26
N ILE A 347 21.34 6.39 6.66
CA ILE A 347 22.75 6.04 6.50
C ILE A 347 23.55 6.71 7.63
N LYS A 348 24.15 5.89 8.51
CA LYS A 348 24.89 6.36 9.69
C LYS A 348 26.27 5.70 9.75
N PRO A 349 27.38 6.47 9.71
CA PRO A 349 27.43 7.92 9.45
C PRO A 349 27.02 8.28 8.01
N PRO A 350 26.61 9.53 7.72
CA PRO A 350 26.40 10.00 6.35
C PRO A 350 27.65 9.79 5.48
N VAL A 351 27.46 9.61 4.18
CA VAL A 351 28.52 9.32 3.22
C VAL A 351 28.45 10.25 2.02
N THR A 352 29.57 10.48 1.34
CA THR A 352 29.55 11.13 0.02
C THR A 352 29.67 10.05 -1.05
N ALA A 353 28.80 10.07 -2.06
CA ALA A 353 28.88 9.19 -3.22
C ALA A 353 28.15 9.79 -4.43
N ARG A 354 28.49 9.32 -5.64
CA ARG A 354 27.80 9.71 -6.88
C ARG A 354 26.60 8.82 -7.19
N TYR A 355 26.75 7.52 -6.96
CA TYR A 355 25.73 6.54 -7.29
C TYR A 355 25.11 5.94 -6.04
N VAL A 356 23.79 5.79 -6.06
CA VAL A 356 23.02 5.07 -5.04
C VAL A 356 22.26 3.93 -5.69
N ARG A 357 22.35 2.74 -5.10
CA ARG A 357 21.68 1.55 -5.59
C ARG A 357 20.76 0.98 -4.53
N LEU A 358 19.49 0.84 -4.88
CA LEU A 358 18.56 -0.06 -4.21
C LEU A 358 18.77 -1.47 -4.77
N GLN A 359 18.96 -2.46 -3.91
CA GLN A 359 19.17 -3.84 -4.31
C GLN A 359 18.41 -4.78 -3.35
N SER A 360 17.92 -5.89 -3.88
CA SER A 360 17.40 -6.97 -3.05
C SER A 360 18.52 -7.69 -2.27
N ALA A 361 18.31 -7.97 -0.98
CA ALA A 361 19.22 -8.82 -0.21
C ALA A 361 19.32 -10.25 -0.78
N ASP A 362 18.25 -10.76 -1.38
CA ASP A 362 18.26 -11.98 -2.19
C ASP A 362 18.49 -11.57 -3.66
N PRO A 363 19.63 -11.93 -4.28
CA PRO A 363 19.95 -11.52 -5.64
C PRO A 363 19.01 -12.10 -6.71
N SER A 364 18.12 -13.02 -6.36
CA SER A 364 17.08 -13.55 -7.24
C SER A 364 15.71 -12.87 -7.11
N ALA A 365 15.50 -12.10 -6.04
CA ALA A 365 14.24 -11.41 -5.81
C ALA A 365 14.18 -10.10 -6.60
N ALA A 366 13.17 -10.01 -7.47
CA ALA A 366 12.90 -8.84 -8.28
C ALA A 366 12.26 -7.73 -7.44
N ILE A 367 12.68 -6.50 -7.70
CA ILE A 367 12.00 -5.28 -7.28
C ILE A 367 10.85 -5.04 -8.28
N SER A 368 9.70 -4.66 -7.75
CA SER A 368 8.52 -4.28 -8.52
C SER A 368 7.80 -3.12 -7.84
N PHE A 369 6.92 -2.45 -8.60
CA PHE A 369 6.02 -1.38 -8.15
C PHE A 369 6.64 -0.12 -7.54
N LEU A 370 7.96 -0.06 -7.32
CA LEU A 370 8.63 1.13 -6.79
C LEU A 370 8.24 2.36 -7.61
N ALA A 371 7.61 3.32 -6.93
CA ALA A 371 7.05 4.52 -7.52
C ALA A 371 8.00 5.73 -7.43
N GLU A 372 8.84 5.78 -6.39
CA GLU A 372 9.82 6.84 -6.20
C GLU A 372 10.98 6.35 -5.32
N LEU A 373 12.19 6.79 -5.66
CA LEU A 373 13.45 6.60 -4.95
C LEU A 373 14.09 7.96 -4.66
N SER A 374 13.84 8.50 -3.48
CA SER A 374 14.36 9.81 -3.09
C SER A 374 15.63 9.70 -2.22
N ILE A 375 16.69 10.43 -2.57
CA ILE A 375 17.99 10.40 -1.89
C ILE A 375 18.25 11.76 -1.25
N TRP A 376 18.64 11.76 0.03
CA TRP A 376 18.72 12.95 0.88
C TRP A 376 20.07 13.08 1.60
N PRO A 377 20.56 14.31 1.82
CA PRO A 377 21.85 14.59 2.46
C PRO A 377 21.82 14.47 3.98
#